data_AF-A0A7I8JGW5-F1
#
_entry.id   AF-A0A7I8JGW5-F1
#
_cell.length_a   1.000
_cell.length_b   1.000
_cell.length_c   1.000
_cell.angle_alpha   90.00
_cell.angle_beta   90.00
_cell.angle_gamma   90.00
#
_symmetry.space_group_name_H-M   'P 1'
#
loop_
_entity.id
_entity.type
_entity.pdbx_description
1 polymer ?
#
loop_
_entity_poly.entity_id
_entity_poly.type
_entity_poly.pdbx_seq_one_letter_code
_entity_poly.pdbx_strand_id
1 'polypeptide(L)'
;MKVVVVSRSGKEVVKGGIVIKDTALVSDLQEAIYSRAKKFYPSRQRLTLPLPPGSKVKPTVLDPKKGLKEYTEGNADSLTVHPFLLGVPGPLVIYPLFYYFNVYKYLGYGGERTMHPAQTLAMYYWCFHYFKRIMETFFVHRFSHATSPLSNVFRNCAYYWSFGSYIAFHVNHPLYTPVSDLQMKIAFGFGLVCQVANLYCHLLLRNLRGPSGSGGYVIPQGFLFNIVTCANYTTEIYQWLGFNIATQTVAGYVFLVVAAYIMTNWAFAKHRRLKKLFDGKDGRPKYPRRWVILPPFI
;
A
#
# COMPACT_ATOMS: atom_id res chain seq x y z
N MET A 1 22.10 8.17 -27.59
CA MET A 1 20.72 8.50 -27.98
C MET A 1 20.17 9.65 -27.15
N LYS A 2 19.27 10.46 -27.72
CA LYS A 2 18.57 11.54 -27.00
C LYS A 2 17.13 11.12 -26.77
N VAL A 3 16.69 11.13 -25.53
CA VAL A 3 15.33 10.71 -25.15
C VAL A 3 14.58 11.87 -24.54
N VAL A 4 13.44 12.22 -25.13
CA VAL A 4 12.54 13.25 -24.60
C VAL A 4 11.60 12.59 -23.61
N VAL A 5 11.51 13.15 -22.41
CA VAL A 5 10.67 12.59 -21.36
C VAL A 5 9.51 13.54 -21.12
N VAL A 6 8.29 13.11 -21.38
CA VAL A 6 7.06 13.91 -21.26
C VAL A 6 6.16 13.39 -20.14
N SER A 7 5.35 14.28 -19.57
CA SER A 7 4.28 13.91 -18.64
C SER A 7 3.08 13.37 -19.42
N ARG A 8 2.07 12.88 -18.71
CA ARG A 8 0.80 12.45 -19.32
C ARG A 8 0.07 13.55 -20.09
N SER A 9 0.34 14.83 -19.78
CA SER A 9 -0.23 15.97 -20.49
C SER A 9 0.62 16.41 -21.69
N GLY A 10 1.64 15.63 -22.06
CA GLY A 10 2.59 15.96 -23.14
C GLY A 10 3.66 16.98 -22.77
N LYS A 11 3.69 17.47 -21.52
CA LYS A 11 4.67 18.48 -21.08
C LYS A 11 6.02 17.84 -20.79
N GLU A 12 7.10 18.39 -21.33
CA GLU A 12 8.45 17.91 -21.01
C GLU A 12 8.72 17.94 -19.49
N VAL A 13 9.17 16.80 -18.98
CA VAL A 13 9.55 16.59 -17.58
C VAL A 13 10.95 17.14 -17.33
N VAL A 14 11.84 16.95 -18.30
CA VAL A 14 13.21 17.48 -18.32
C VAL A 14 13.36 18.23 -19.64
N LYS A 15 13.52 19.57 -19.54
CA LYS A 15 13.64 20.43 -20.72
C LYS A 15 14.83 20.02 -21.58
N GLY A 16 14.62 19.89 -22.88
CA GLY A 16 15.69 19.59 -23.85
C GLY A 16 16.09 18.11 -23.91
N GLY A 17 15.35 17.22 -23.25
CA GLY A 17 15.59 15.78 -23.25
C GLY A 17 16.86 15.35 -22.49
N ILE A 18 17.07 14.04 -22.41
CA ILE A 18 18.21 13.42 -21.73
C ILE A 18 19.05 12.70 -22.76
N VAL A 19 20.34 13.04 -22.83
CA VAL A 19 21.31 12.32 -23.64
C VAL A 19 21.86 11.18 -22.80
N ILE A 20 21.71 9.96 -23.30
CA ILE A 20 22.15 8.74 -22.63
C ILE A 20 22.87 7.83 -23.63
N LYS A 21 23.75 6.95 -23.14
CA LYS A 21 24.48 5.99 -23.97
C LYS A 21 23.50 5.01 -24.61
N ASP A 22 23.81 4.52 -25.82
CA ASP A 22 22.93 3.59 -26.54
C ASP A 22 22.86 2.20 -25.88
N THR A 23 23.85 1.88 -25.05
CA THR A 23 23.90 0.65 -24.24
C THR A 23 23.22 0.80 -22.87
N ALA A 24 22.64 1.97 -22.58
CA ALA A 24 22.07 2.25 -21.27
C ALA A 24 20.78 1.45 -21.02
N LEU A 25 20.59 1.08 -19.75
CA LEU A 25 19.38 0.45 -19.29
C LEU A 25 18.30 1.50 -19.00
N VAL A 26 17.06 1.04 -18.91
CA VAL A 26 15.93 1.87 -18.47
C VAL A 26 16.16 2.42 -17.05
N SER A 27 16.86 1.68 -16.17
CA SER A 27 17.25 2.17 -14.84
C SER A 27 18.17 3.40 -14.90
N ASP A 28 19.10 3.43 -15.86
CA ASP A 28 20.06 4.52 -16.01
C ASP A 28 19.32 5.80 -16.45
N LEU A 29 18.30 5.65 -17.29
CA LEU A 29 17.41 6.75 -17.64
C LEU A 29 16.60 7.24 -16.43
N GLN A 30 16.10 6.34 -15.57
CA GLN A 30 15.40 6.74 -14.36
C GLN A 30 16.31 7.53 -13.40
N GLU A 31 17.56 7.13 -13.25
CA GLU A 31 18.55 7.87 -12.47
C GLU A 31 18.89 9.23 -13.10
N ALA A 32 19.02 9.29 -14.43
CA ALA A 32 19.24 10.54 -15.15
C ALA A 32 18.06 11.53 -15.04
N ILE A 33 16.82 11.03 -15.00
CA ILE A 33 15.64 11.86 -14.73
C ILE A 33 15.72 12.39 -13.30
N TYR A 34 16.08 11.56 -12.32
CA TYR A 34 16.19 11.98 -10.92
C TYR A 34 17.30 13.01 -10.69
N SER A 35 18.44 12.86 -11.38
CA SER A 35 19.56 13.80 -11.25
C SER A 35 19.18 15.22 -11.71
N ARG A 36 18.38 15.32 -12.79
CA ARG A 36 17.88 16.60 -13.32
C ARG A 36 16.58 17.09 -12.70
N ALA A 37 15.76 16.20 -12.17
CA ALA A 37 14.46 16.50 -11.57
C ALA A 37 14.25 15.66 -10.31
N LYS A 38 14.83 16.11 -9.19
CA LYS A 38 14.85 15.42 -7.89
C LYS A 38 13.48 14.97 -7.36
N LYS A 39 12.40 15.61 -7.81
CA LYS A 39 11.02 15.20 -7.46
C LYS A 39 10.62 13.81 -7.99
N PHE A 40 11.30 13.29 -9.02
CA PHE A 40 11.03 11.98 -9.59
C PHE A 40 12.04 10.96 -9.11
N TYR A 41 11.81 10.36 -7.94
CA TYR A 41 12.70 9.32 -7.42
C TYR A 41 12.72 8.07 -8.33
N PRO A 42 13.87 7.45 -8.66
CA PRO A 42 13.96 6.41 -9.70
C PRO A 42 12.98 5.26 -9.53
N SER A 43 12.85 4.71 -8.31
CA SER A 43 11.93 3.60 -8.02
C SER A 43 10.44 3.97 -8.07
N ARG A 44 10.10 5.26 -8.25
CA ARG A 44 8.74 5.80 -8.37
C ARG A 44 8.44 6.35 -9.76
N GLN A 45 9.33 6.14 -10.72
CA GLN A 45 9.13 6.54 -12.11
C GLN A 45 8.57 5.39 -12.93
N ARG A 46 7.36 5.54 -13.47
CA ARG A 46 6.84 4.61 -14.48
C ARG A 46 7.03 5.20 -15.86
N LEU A 47 7.99 4.66 -16.59
CA LEU A 47 8.23 4.98 -17.99
C LEU A 47 7.36 4.11 -18.88
N THR A 48 6.67 4.73 -19.82
CA THR A 48 5.91 4.04 -20.86
C THR A 48 6.23 4.60 -22.23
N LEU A 49 6.03 3.77 -23.26
CA LEU A 49 5.98 4.27 -24.63
C LEU A 49 4.82 5.28 -24.79
N PRO A 50 4.98 6.26 -25.68
CA PRO A 50 3.97 7.26 -25.93
C PRO A 50 2.76 6.58 -26.59
N LEU A 51 1.56 6.99 -26.18
CA LEU A 51 0.31 6.54 -26.78
C LEU A 51 -0.29 7.70 -27.59
N PRO A 52 -0.90 7.42 -28.75
CA PRO A 52 -1.68 8.41 -29.47
C PRO A 52 -2.81 8.97 -28.58
N PRO A 53 -3.09 10.28 -28.66
CA PRO A 53 -4.24 10.89 -27.98
C PRO A 53 -5.53 10.12 -28.30
N GLY A 54 -6.28 9.71 -27.29
CA GLY A 54 -7.56 8.99 -27.46
C GLY A 54 -7.47 7.47 -27.63
N SER A 55 -6.27 6.87 -27.69
CA SER A 55 -6.14 5.40 -27.76
C SER A 55 -6.64 4.73 -26.46
N LYS A 56 -7.41 3.64 -26.62
CA LYS A 56 -7.89 2.80 -25.49
C LYS A 56 -6.89 1.68 -25.12
N VAL A 57 -5.74 1.62 -25.79
CA VAL A 57 -4.73 0.57 -25.60
C VAL A 57 -3.93 0.84 -24.32
N LYS A 58 -3.60 -0.23 -23.58
CA LYS A 58 -2.77 -0.08 -22.37
C LYS A 58 -1.34 0.30 -22.78
N PRO A 59 -0.72 1.30 -22.13
CA PRO A 59 0.64 1.72 -22.46
C PRO A 59 1.65 0.63 -22.11
N THR A 60 2.58 0.36 -23.04
CA THR A 60 3.71 -0.56 -22.83
C THR A 60 4.63 0.02 -21.77
N VAL A 61 4.80 -0.71 -20.67
CA VAL A 61 5.67 -0.31 -19.55
C VAL A 61 7.09 -0.79 -19.82
N LEU A 62 8.06 0.10 -19.68
CA LEU A 62 9.46 -0.23 -19.85
C LEU A 62 9.98 -0.99 -18.62
N ASP A 63 10.66 -2.12 -18.85
CA ASP A 63 11.35 -2.88 -17.80
C ASP A 63 12.69 -2.19 -17.47
N PRO A 64 12.94 -1.83 -16.19
CA PRO A 64 14.21 -1.24 -15.74
C PRO A 64 15.47 -2.03 -16.15
N LYS A 65 15.36 -3.34 -16.36
CA LYS A 65 16.49 -4.25 -16.67
C LYS A 65 16.80 -4.40 -18.15
N LYS A 66 15.91 -3.94 -19.03
CA LYS A 66 16.08 -4.08 -20.48
C LYS A 66 16.85 -2.89 -21.04
N GLY A 67 17.51 -3.11 -22.17
CA GLY A 67 18.21 -2.04 -22.88
C GLY A 67 17.19 -1.01 -23.36
N LEU A 68 17.51 0.27 -23.21
CA LEU A 68 16.62 1.35 -23.67
C LEU A 68 16.40 1.29 -25.19
N LYS A 69 17.39 0.76 -25.91
CA LYS A 69 17.37 0.53 -27.34
C LYS A 69 16.25 -0.44 -27.78
N GLU A 70 15.95 -1.47 -26.99
CA GLU A 70 14.86 -2.43 -27.27
C GLU A 70 13.48 -1.77 -27.40
N TYR A 71 13.32 -0.56 -26.85
CA TYR A 71 12.05 0.17 -26.86
C TYR A 71 12.04 1.37 -27.82
N THR A 72 13.19 1.74 -28.36
CA THR A 72 13.37 2.98 -29.15
C THR A 72 13.70 2.74 -30.62
N GLU A 73 13.89 1.47 -31.02
CA GLU A 73 14.14 1.07 -32.42
C GLU A 73 12.98 1.35 -33.41
N GLY A 74 11.83 1.86 -32.96
CA GLY A 74 10.61 2.03 -33.76
C GLY A 74 10.01 3.44 -33.86
N ASN A 75 10.82 4.51 -33.96
CA ASN A 75 10.38 5.92 -34.15
C ASN A 75 9.80 6.67 -32.93
N ALA A 76 9.98 6.19 -31.69
CA ALA A 76 9.53 6.91 -30.50
C ALA A 76 10.70 7.39 -29.64
N ASP A 77 11.35 8.50 -30.03
CA ASP A 77 12.36 9.21 -29.21
C ASP A 77 11.75 9.92 -27.98
N SER A 78 10.45 9.74 -27.75
CA SER A 78 9.73 10.30 -26.61
C SER A 78 9.21 9.19 -25.70
N LEU A 79 9.36 9.36 -24.39
CA LEU A 79 8.85 8.47 -23.35
C LEU A 79 7.94 9.24 -22.40
N THR A 80 6.87 8.60 -21.94
CA THR A 80 5.95 9.21 -20.97
C THR A 80 6.29 8.77 -19.55
N VAL A 81 6.54 9.71 -18.65
CA VAL A 81 6.63 9.47 -17.20
C VAL A 81 5.27 9.67 -16.56
N HIS A 82 4.82 8.64 -15.85
CA HIS A 82 3.66 8.75 -14.95
C HIS A 82 4.14 8.98 -13.53
N PRO A 83 3.80 10.13 -12.90
CA PRO A 83 4.04 10.31 -11.47
C PRO A 83 3.18 9.33 -10.65
N PHE A 84 3.74 8.84 -9.55
CA PHE A 84 3.01 8.05 -8.56
C PHE A 84 1.98 8.94 -7.84
N LEU A 85 0.70 8.82 -8.23
CA LEU A 85 -0.41 9.46 -7.55
C LEU A 85 -0.75 8.66 -6.29
N LEU A 86 -0.47 9.23 -5.11
CA LEU A 86 -0.92 8.68 -3.84
C LEU A 86 -2.43 8.80 -3.73
N GLY A 87 -3.07 7.70 -3.32
CA GLY A 87 -4.39 7.75 -2.71
C GLY A 87 -4.31 8.59 -1.44
N VAL A 88 -5.08 9.67 -1.45
CA VAL A 88 -5.17 10.77 -0.49
C VAL A 88 -5.22 10.31 0.99
N PRO A 89 -4.71 11.12 1.95
CA PRO A 89 -4.77 10.90 3.41
C PRO A 89 -6.19 10.84 4.02
N GLY A 90 -7.24 10.56 3.24
CA GLY A 90 -8.64 10.66 3.66
C GLY A 90 -8.97 9.92 4.97
N PRO A 91 -8.55 8.66 5.20
CA PRO A 91 -8.84 7.99 6.47
C PRO A 91 -8.19 8.66 7.70
N LEU A 92 -7.06 9.37 7.50
CA LEU A 92 -6.37 10.12 8.55
C LEU A 92 -7.10 11.42 8.90
N VAL A 93 -7.89 11.96 7.97
CA VAL A 93 -8.68 13.19 8.17
C VAL A 93 -10.10 12.87 8.63
N ILE A 94 -10.75 11.91 7.97
CA ILE A 94 -12.15 11.55 8.18
C ILE A 94 -12.41 11.14 9.62
N TYR A 95 -11.59 10.26 10.21
CA TYR A 95 -11.86 9.77 11.57
C TYR A 95 -11.79 10.90 12.60
N PRO A 96 -10.74 11.75 12.63
CA PRO A 96 -10.74 12.95 13.48
C PRO A 96 -11.91 13.89 13.26
N LEU A 97 -12.46 14.00 12.04
CA LEU A 97 -13.65 14.84 11.81
C LEU A 97 -14.83 14.36 12.67
N PHE A 98 -15.12 13.06 12.70
CA PHE A 98 -16.17 12.50 13.57
C PHE A 98 -15.84 12.60 15.06
N TYR A 99 -14.55 12.58 15.43
CA TYR A 99 -14.14 12.71 16.83
C TYR A 99 -14.28 14.15 17.34
N TYR A 100 -13.71 15.13 16.65
CA TYR A 100 -13.66 16.53 17.09
C TYR A 100 -14.92 17.33 16.73
N PHE A 101 -15.53 17.10 15.57
CA PHE A 101 -16.73 17.84 15.18
C PHE A 101 -17.97 17.10 15.67
N ASN A 102 -18.89 17.85 16.27
CA ASN A 102 -20.18 17.31 16.73
C ASN A 102 -21.15 17.15 15.55
N VAL A 103 -20.80 16.28 14.59
CA VAL A 103 -21.65 15.95 13.43
C VAL A 103 -23.01 15.42 13.85
N TYR A 104 -23.08 14.73 14.99
CA TYR A 104 -24.30 14.13 15.51
C TYR A 104 -25.33 15.15 15.98
N LYS A 105 -24.92 16.36 16.39
CA LYS A 105 -25.84 17.46 16.68
C LYS A 105 -26.71 17.80 15.48
N TYR A 106 -26.12 17.82 14.28
CA TYR A 106 -26.83 18.09 13.03
C TYR A 106 -27.70 16.91 12.57
N LEU A 107 -27.51 15.72 13.16
CA LEU A 107 -28.27 14.51 12.89
C LEU A 107 -29.37 14.24 13.94
N GLY A 108 -29.68 15.23 14.79
CA GLY A 108 -30.74 15.15 15.80
C GLY A 108 -30.31 14.62 17.17
N TYR A 109 -29.03 14.32 17.38
CA TYR A 109 -28.49 13.91 18.69
C TYR A 109 -28.01 15.12 19.48
N GLY A 110 -28.94 16.00 19.85
CA GLY A 110 -28.67 17.33 20.44
C GLY A 110 -28.17 17.39 21.89
N GLY A 111 -27.57 16.33 22.43
CA GLY A 111 -27.09 16.26 23.82
C GLY A 111 -25.61 16.66 24.01
N GLU A 112 -25.21 16.87 25.27
CA GLU A 112 -23.78 16.93 25.63
C GLU A 112 -23.11 15.59 25.33
N ARG A 113 -22.06 15.61 24.52
CA ARG A 113 -21.34 14.43 24.06
C ARG A 113 -20.13 14.20 24.96
N THR A 114 -20.20 13.21 25.86
CA THR A 114 -19.08 12.80 26.70
C THR A 114 -18.20 11.81 25.96
N MET A 115 -16.89 12.09 25.90
CA MET A 115 -15.91 11.20 25.27
C MET A 115 -15.35 10.18 26.26
N HIS A 116 -15.60 8.91 25.98
CA HIS A 116 -14.99 7.81 26.73
C HIS A 116 -13.54 7.58 26.30
N PRO A 117 -12.66 7.11 27.22
CA PRO A 117 -11.28 6.77 26.89
C PRO A 117 -11.13 5.84 25.67
N ALA A 118 -12.07 4.91 25.48
CA ALA A 118 -12.08 4.01 24.33
C ALA A 118 -12.18 4.75 22.99
N GLN A 119 -12.97 5.82 22.92
CA GLN A 119 -13.15 6.63 21.70
C GLN A 119 -11.88 7.41 21.39
N THR A 120 -11.28 8.01 22.42
CA THR A 120 -10.01 8.74 22.33
C THR A 120 -8.87 7.83 21.88
N LEU A 121 -8.73 6.66 22.51
CA LEU A 121 -7.71 5.67 22.13
C LEU A 121 -7.96 5.10 20.73
N ALA A 122 -9.22 4.87 20.35
CA ALA A 122 -9.57 4.43 19.00
C ALA A 122 -9.15 5.46 17.94
N MET A 123 -9.37 6.75 18.20
CA MET A 123 -8.93 7.84 17.33
C MET A 123 -7.41 7.85 17.17
N TYR A 124 -6.66 7.83 18.27
CA TYR A 124 -5.20 7.80 18.21
C TYR A 124 -4.66 6.55 17.53
N TYR A 125 -5.23 5.38 17.83
CA TYR A 125 -4.86 4.10 17.22
C TYR A 125 -5.07 4.13 15.71
N TRP A 126 -6.23 4.62 15.27
CA TRP A 126 -6.59 4.75 13.86
C TRP A 126 -5.65 5.70 13.12
N CYS A 127 -5.43 6.89 13.69
CA CYS A 127 -4.53 7.89 13.13
C CYS A 127 -3.09 7.35 13.06
N PHE A 128 -2.61 6.70 14.12
CA PHE A 128 -1.29 6.09 14.15
C PHE A 128 -1.14 5.01 13.07
N HIS A 129 -2.13 4.13 12.88
CA HIS A 129 -2.11 3.12 11.82
C HIS A 129 -1.96 3.76 10.43
N TYR A 130 -2.82 4.72 10.08
CA TYR A 130 -2.79 5.33 8.75
C TYR A 130 -1.58 6.24 8.55
N PHE A 131 -1.14 6.96 9.59
CA PHE A 131 0.10 7.72 9.55
C PHE A 131 1.29 6.80 9.27
N LYS A 132 1.44 5.72 10.05
CA LYS A 132 2.45 4.69 9.83
C LYS A 132 2.40 4.16 8.41
N ARG A 133 1.22 3.78 7.90
CA ARG A 133 1.05 3.25 6.54
C ARG A 133 1.47 4.25 5.45
N ILE A 134 1.20 5.53 5.65
CA ILE A 134 1.65 6.61 4.76
C ILE A 134 3.17 6.71 4.83
N MET A 135 3.76 6.75 6.02
CA MET A 135 5.22 6.78 6.21
C MET A 135 5.91 5.56 5.58
N GLU A 136 5.38 4.35 5.77
CA GLU A 136 5.90 3.14 5.13
C GLU A 136 5.85 3.22 3.61
N THR A 137 4.77 3.78 3.07
CA THR A 137 4.63 3.98 1.63
C THR A 137 5.68 4.95 1.08
N PHE A 138 6.09 5.96 1.85
CA PHE A 138 7.14 6.90 1.46
C PHE A 138 8.56 6.37 1.68
N PHE A 139 8.82 5.72 2.80
CA PHE A 139 10.19 5.46 3.29
C PHE A 139 10.58 3.97 3.34
N VAL A 140 9.60 3.06 3.35
CA VAL A 140 9.87 1.61 3.51
C VAL A 140 9.62 0.84 2.23
N HIS A 141 8.49 1.05 1.57
CA HIS A 141 8.08 0.25 0.42
C HIS A 141 8.92 0.53 -0.83
N ARG A 142 9.57 -0.53 -1.34
CA ARG A 142 10.23 -0.57 -2.65
C ARG A 142 9.34 -1.32 -3.63
N PHE A 143 8.60 -0.61 -4.49
CA PHE A 143 7.68 -1.21 -5.45
C PHE A 143 8.40 -1.70 -6.72
N SER A 144 7.92 -2.78 -7.33
CA SER A 144 8.43 -3.30 -8.61
C SER A 144 7.69 -2.74 -9.82
N HIS A 145 6.46 -2.25 -9.62
CA HIS A 145 5.74 -1.47 -10.59
C HIS A 145 5.62 -0.05 -10.06
N ALA A 146 6.13 0.91 -10.84
CA ALA A 146 6.30 2.27 -10.36
C ALA A 146 5.00 3.07 -10.21
N THR A 147 3.86 2.64 -10.79
CA THR A 147 2.54 3.22 -10.48
C THR A 147 1.38 2.22 -10.55
N SER A 148 0.43 2.36 -9.62
CA SER A 148 -0.88 1.67 -9.70
C SER A 148 -1.80 2.41 -10.68
N PRO A 149 -2.67 1.69 -11.43
CA PRO A 149 -3.71 2.33 -12.24
C PRO A 149 -4.60 3.27 -11.41
N LEU A 150 -4.94 4.44 -11.96
CA LEU A 150 -5.71 5.48 -11.26
C LEU A 150 -7.09 4.98 -10.76
N SER A 151 -7.74 4.08 -11.51
CA SER A 151 -8.99 3.44 -11.10
C SER A 151 -8.86 2.63 -9.80
N ASN A 152 -7.70 1.99 -9.59
CA ASN A 152 -7.43 1.25 -8.35
C ASN A 152 -7.23 2.21 -7.17
N VAL A 153 -6.68 3.39 -7.42
CA VAL A 153 -6.54 4.44 -6.40
C VAL A 153 -7.91 4.93 -5.96
N PHE A 154 -8.81 5.28 -6.89
CA PHE A 154 -10.18 5.71 -6.54
C PHE A 154 -10.97 4.64 -5.81
N ARG A 155 -10.91 3.37 -6.25
CA ARG A 155 -11.58 2.26 -5.56
C ARG A 155 -11.03 2.04 -4.15
N ASN A 156 -9.71 2.14 -3.98
CA ASN A 156 -9.09 2.06 -2.65
C ASN A 156 -9.50 3.25 -1.77
N CYS A 157 -9.53 4.47 -2.31
CA CYS A 157 -10.01 5.65 -1.59
C CYS A 157 -11.46 5.47 -1.15
N ALA A 158 -12.37 5.12 -2.06
CA ALA A 158 -13.77 4.86 -1.72
C ALA A 158 -13.88 3.81 -0.60
N TYR A 159 -13.20 2.66 -0.74
CA TYR A 159 -13.17 1.63 0.29
C TYR A 159 -12.72 2.17 1.67
N TYR A 160 -11.55 2.81 1.74
CA TYR A 160 -11.00 3.28 3.01
C TYR A 160 -11.78 4.45 3.61
N TRP A 161 -12.35 5.31 2.77
CA TRP A 161 -13.12 6.47 3.22
C TRP A 161 -14.49 6.06 3.73
N SER A 162 -15.17 5.14 3.03
CA SER A 162 -16.47 4.62 3.44
C SER A 162 -16.35 3.83 4.75
N PHE A 163 -15.43 2.87 4.84
CA PHE A 163 -15.23 2.12 6.08
C PHE A 163 -14.69 3.00 7.21
N GLY A 164 -13.79 3.94 6.91
CA GLY A 164 -13.31 4.91 7.88
C GLY A 164 -14.44 5.77 8.46
N SER A 165 -15.32 6.28 7.61
CA SER A 165 -16.49 7.03 8.04
C SER A 165 -17.46 6.16 8.83
N TYR A 166 -17.73 4.93 8.38
CA TYR A 166 -18.67 4.02 9.02
C TYR A 166 -18.22 3.63 10.43
N ILE A 167 -16.94 3.28 10.61
CA ILE A 167 -16.36 2.97 11.92
C ILE A 167 -16.33 4.23 12.79
N ALA A 168 -15.82 5.35 12.26
CA ALA A 168 -15.73 6.59 13.01
C ALA A 168 -17.10 7.06 13.48
N PHE A 169 -18.15 6.93 12.66
CA PHE A 169 -19.53 7.25 13.03
C PHE A 169 -20.02 6.43 14.23
N HIS A 170 -19.80 5.11 14.23
CA HIS A 170 -20.33 4.25 15.30
C HIS A 170 -19.51 4.34 16.58
N VAL A 171 -18.18 4.42 16.49
CA VAL A 171 -17.32 4.51 17.68
C VAL A 171 -17.49 5.87 18.35
N ASN A 172 -17.66 6.95 17.59
CA ASN A 172 -17.77 8.30 18.14
C ASN A 172 -19.21 8.74 18.45
N HIS A 173 -20.18 7.85 18.23
CA HIS A 173 -21.60 8.10 18.42
C HIS A 173 -21.90 8.49 19.89
N PRO A 174 -22.82 9.45 20.17
CA PRO A 174 -23.17 9.82 21.55
C PRO A 174 -23.73 8.67 22.39
N LEU A 175 -24.34 7.67 21.75
CA LEU A 175 -24.88 6.47 22.40
C LEU A 175 -23.88 5.31 22.48
N TYR A 176 -22.61 5.55 22.17
CA TYR A 176 -21.57 4.52 22.23
C TYR A 176 -21.33 4.09 23.68
N THR A 177 -21.49 2.80 23.96
CA THR A 177 -21.18 2.20 25.27
C THR A 177 -19.81 1.53 25.22
N PRO A 178 -18.82 1.99 26.00
CA PRO A 178 -17.49 1.40 26.00
C PRO A 178 -17.49 0.02 26.67
N VAL A 179 -16.51 -0.79 26.30
CA VAL A 179 -16.18 -2.04 27.00
C VAL A 179 -15.49 -1.76 28.34
N SER A 180 -15.22 -2.80 29.14
CA SER A 180 -14.47 -2.65 30.39
C SER A 180 -13.07 -2.09 30.15
N ASP A 181 -12.54 -1.33 31.11
CA ASP A 181 -11.21 -0.71 31.02
C ASP A 181 -10.10 -1.76 30.78
N LEU A 182 -10.20 -2.92 31.44
CA LEU A 182 -9.26 -4.03 31.26
C LEU A 182 -9.32 -4.59 29.83
N GLN A 183 -10.51 -4.86 29.30
CA GLN A 183 -10.68 -5.35 27.93
C GLN A 183 -10.13 -4.35 26.92
N MET A 184 -10.48 -3.06 27.08
CA MET A 184 -10.00 -1.98 26.22
C MET A 184 -8.47 -1.93 26.18
N LYS A 185 -7.81 -1.92 27.34
CA LYS A 185 -6.34 -1.82 27.45
C LYS A 185 -5.64 -3.03 26.86
N ILE A 186 -6.09 -4.25 27.18
CA ILE A 186 -5.51 -5.49 26.64
C ILE A 186 -5.67 -5.53 25.12
N ALA A 187 -6.85 -5.19 24.61
CA ALA A 187 -7.16 -5.29 23.19
C ALA A 187 -6.40 -4.24 22.35
N PHE A 188 -6.32 -2.98 22.81
CA PHE A 188 -5.46 -1.98 22.16
C PHE A 188 -3.98 -2.33 22.27
N GLY A 189 -3.53 -2.85 23.42
CA GLY A 189 -2.14 -3.30 23.60
C GLY A 189 -1.77 -4.41 22.63
N PHE A 190 -2.60 -5.44 22.52
CA PHE A 190 -2.47 -6.51 21.53
C PHE A 190 -2.45 -5.96 20.10
N GLY A 191 -3.40 -5.07 19.79
CA GLY A 191 -3.50 -4.43 18.48
C GLY A 191 -2.25 -3.61 18.13
N LEU A 192 -1.63 -2.95 19.11
CA LEU A 192 -0.42 -2.15 18.93
C LEU A 192 0.80 -3.03 18.68
N VAL A 193 0.95 -4.12 19.42
CA VAL A 193 2.01 -5.13 19.18
C VAL A 193 1.91 -5.67 17.76
N CYS A 194 0.70 -5.97 17.29
CA CYS A 194 0.47 -6.41 15.91
C CYS A 194 0.77 -5.32 14.88
N GLN A 195 0.51 -4.05 15.17
CA GLN A 195 0.92 -2.92 14.32
C GLN A 195 2.44 -2.83 14.18
N VAL A 196 3.18 -2.99 15.28
CA VAL A 196 4.65 -3.01 15.27
C VAL A 196 5.17 -4.23 14.51
N ALA A 197 4.57 -5.41 14.74
CA ALA A 197 4.92 -6.63 14.00
C ALA A 197 4.68 -6.48 12.49
N ASN A 198 3.61 -5.80 12.07
CA ASN A 198 3.34 -5.49 10.68
C ASN A 198 4.43 -4.56 10.08
N LEU A 199 4.90 -3.55 10.82
CA LEU A 199 6.01 -2.70 10.39
C LEU A 199 7.29 -3.52 10.20
N TYR A 200 7.59 -4.39 11.15
CA TYR A 200 8.73 -5.28 11.06
C TYR A 200 8.65 -6.20 9.84
N CYS A 201 7.46 -6.75 9.53
CA CYS A 201 7.25 -7.49 8.30
C CYS A 201 7.54 -6.65 7.04
N HIS A 202 7.12 -5.38 6.99
CA HIS A 202 7.41 -4.49 5.86
C HIS A 202 8.91 -4.17 5.74
N LEU A 203 9.63 -4.02 6.85
CA LEU A 203 11.09 -3.85 6.85
C LEU A 203 11.82 -5.09 6.31
N LEU A 204 11.38 -6.29 6.70
CA LEU A 204 11.92 -7.55 6.14
C LEU A 204 11.65 -7.63 4.64
N LEU A 205 10.43 -7.31 4.20
CA LEU A 205 10.06 -7.32 2.78
C LEU A 205 10.86 -6.29 1.95
N ARG A 206 11.17 -5.12 2.53
CA ARG A 206 12.02 -4.11 1.90
C ARG A 206 13.41 -4.66 1.61
N ASN A 207 13.98 -5.43 2.53
CA ASN A 207 15.34 -5.96 2.43
C ASN A 207 15.46 -7.08 1.37
N LEU A 208 14.35 -7.64 0.89
CA LEU A 208 14.34 -8.60 -0.22
C LEU A 208 14.62 -7.95 -1.59
N ARG A 209 14.69 -6.61 -1.67
CA ARG A 209 14.90 -5.86 -2.92
C ARG A 209 16.08 -4.92 -2.79
N GLY A 210 16.86 -4.81 -3.88
CA GLY A 210 17.94 -3.84 -3.97
C GLY A 210 17.46 -2.38 -3.88
N PRO A 211 18.36 -1.41 -3.62
CA PRO A 211 18.01 0.00 -3.46
C PRO A 211 17.22 0.61 -4.64
N SER A 212 17.53 0.18 -5.87
CA SER A 212 16.87 0.59 -7.11
C SER A 212 15.45 0.02 -7.28
N GLY A 213 15.01 -0.89 -6.40
CA GLY A 213 13.76 -1.64 -6.57
C GLY A 213 13.87 -2.80 -7.57
N SER A 214 15.02 -2.98 -8.22
CA SER A 214 15.30 -4.13 -9.07
C SER A 214 15.51 -5.38 -8.23
N GLY A 215 14.82 -6.47 -8.57
CA GLY A 215 14.96 -7.76 -7.91
C GLY A 215 13.92 -8.74 -8.44
N GLY A 216 14.34 -9.99 -8.64
CA GLY A 216 13.39 -11.08 -8.91
C GLY A 216 12.47 -11.33 -7.71
N TYR A 217 11.52 -12.25 -7.86
CA TYR A 217 10.81 -12.75 -6.68
C TYR A 217 11.81 -13.51 -5.79
N VAL A 218 11.73 -13.29 -4.48
CA VAL A 218 12.53 -13.98 -3.45
C VAL A 218 11.56 -14.53 -2.40
N ILE A 219 11.87 -15.68 -1.82
CA ILE A 219 11.10 -16.25 -0.71
C ILE A 219 11.39 -15.42 0.56
N PRO A 220 10.40 -14.76 1.16
CA PRO A 220 10.61 -14.05 2.43
C PRO A 220 11.02 -15.02 3.54
N GLN A 221 12.00 -14.65 4.36
CA GLN A 221 12.47 -15.42 5.51
C GLN A 221 12.58 -14.52 6.75
N GLY A 222 12.54 -15.13 7.93
CA GLY A 222 12.61 -14.44 9.22
C GLY A 222 11.24 -14.15 9.84
N PHE A 223 11.18 -14.07 11.17
CA PHE A 223 9.96 -13.80 11.94
C PHE A 223 8.81 -14.75 11.54
N LEU A 224 7.58 -14.26 11.51
CA LEU A 224 6.39 -14.98 11.06
C LEU A 224 6.48 -15.47 9.61
N PHE A 225 7.37 -14.93 8.76
CA PHE A 225 7.52 -15.45 7.40
C PHE A 225 8.04 -16.88 7.37
N ASN A 226 8.67 -17.37 8.45
CA ASN A 226 9.09 -18.76 8.55
C ASN A 226 7.90 -19.74 8.65
N ILE A 227 6.76 -19.27 9.17
CA ILE A 227 5.57 -20.08 9.45
C ILE A 227 4.47 -19.82 8.41
N VAL A 228 4.29 -18.55 8.02
CA VAL A 228 3.24 -18.12 7.09
C VAL A 228 3.78 -17.36 5.90
N THR A 229 3.07 -17.45 4.78
CA THR A 229 3.48 -16.83 3.53
C THR A 229 3.31 -15.31 3.55
N CYS A 230 2.22 -14.84 4.15
CA CYS A 230 1.84 -13.43 4.17
C CYS A 230 1.78 -12.90 5.61
N ALA A 231 2.91 -12.94 6.32
CA ALA A 231 3.01 -12.46 7.71
C ALA A 231 2.54 -11.02 7.90
N ASN A 232 2.78 -10.15 6.92
CA ASN A 232 2.31 -8.76 6.94
C ASN A 232 0.77 -8.69 6.94
N TYR A 233 0.08 -9.54 6.16
CA TYR A 233 -1.39 -9.58 6.16
C TYR A 233 -1.95 -10.21 7.43
N THR A 234 -1.30 -11.27 7.94
CA THR A 234 -1.67 -11.87 9.24
C THR A 234 -1.65 -10.79 10.33
N THR A 235 -0.51 -10.13 10.51
CA THR A 235 -0.35 -9.08 11.54
C THR A 235 -1.30 -7.91 11.31
N GLU A 236 -1.60 -7.55 10.05
CA GLU A 236 -2.61 -6.52 9.71
C GLU A 236 -4.03 -6.93 10.11
N ILE A 237 -4.42 -8.19 9.97
CA ILE A 237 -5.74 -8.68 10.44
C ILE A 237 -5.82 -8.66 11.96
N TYR A 238 -4.79 -9.16 12.65
CA TYR A 238 -4.80 -9.24 14.11
C TYR A 238 -4.75 -7.86 14.78
N GLN A 239 -4.08 -6.86 14.19
CA GLN A 239 -4.14 -5.49 14.72
C GLN A 239 -5.58 -4.95 14.69
N TRP A 240 -6.34 -5.24 13.63
CA TRP A 240 -7.72 -4.80 13.47
C TRP A 240 -8.65 -5.62 14.36
N LEU A 241 -8.35 -6.90 14.59
CA LEU A 241 -9.05 -7.69 15.61
C LEU A 241 -8.90 -7.04 16.99
N GLY A 242 -7.68 -6.64 17.39
CA GLY A 242 -7.45 -5.90 18.65
C GLY A 242 -8.24 -4.59 18.73
N PHE A 243 -8.22 -3.77 17.67
CA PHE A 243 -9.04 -2.56 17.58
C PHE A 243 -10.54 -2.83 17.77
N ASN A 244 -11.05 -3.91 17.16
CA ASN A 244 -12.47 -4.24 17.21
C ASN A 244 -12.90 -4.89 18.53
N ILE A 245 -12.03 -5.60 19.23
CA ILE A 245 -12.29 -6.05 20.60
C ILE A 245 -12.31 -4.86 21.57
N ALA A 246 -11.46 -3.85 21.34
CA ALA A 246 -11.39 -2.65 22.18
C ALA A 246 -12.58 -1.68 21.97
N THR A 247 -13.12 -1.63 20.76
CA THR A 247 -14.23 -0.73 20.40
C THR A 247 -15.58 -1.41 20.35
N GLN A 248 -15.65 -2.73 20.14
CA GLN A 248 -16.85 -3.55 20.17
C GLN A 248 -18.05 -2.97 19.39
N THR A 249 -17.80 -2.50 18.16
CA THR A 249 -18.86 -2.02 17.26
C THR A 249 -19.13 -3.02 16.14
N VAL A 250 -20.40 -3.21 15.78
CA VAL A 250 -20.80 -4.03 14.61
C VAL A 250 -20.11 -3.51 13.34
N ALA A 251 -20.06 -2.19 13.17
CA ALA A 251 -19.41 -1.55 12.04
C ALA A 251 -17.94 -1.96 11.90
N GLY A 252 -17.22 -1.99 13.02
CA GLY A 252 -15.84 -2.41 13.08
C GLY A 252 -15.62 -3.89 12.74
N TYR A 253 -16.45 -4.79 13.28
CA TYR A 253 -16.38 -6.22 12.96
C TYR A 253 -16.72 -6.52 11.50
N VAL A 254 -17.70 -5.82 10.91
CA VAL A 254 -18.00 -5.93 9.47
C VAL A 254 -16.78 -5.56 8.63
N PHE A 255 -16.13 -4.44 8.97
CA PHE A 255 -14.87 -4.06 8.32
C PHE A 255 -13.78 -5.12 8.48
N LEU A 256 -13.62 -5.69 9.67
CA LEU A 256 -12.61 -6.74 9.92
C LEU A 256 -12.83 -7.94 9.03
N VAL A 257 -14.07 -8.45 8.92
CA VAL A 257 -14.41 -9.60 8.08
C VAL A 257 -14.12 -9.30 6.61
N VAL A 258 -14.57 -8.15 6.11
CA VAL A 258 -14.33 -7.74 4.72
C VAL A 258 -12.84 -7.57 4.43
N ALA A 259 -12.10 -6.89 5.31
CA ALA A 259 -10.66 -6.69 5.17
C ALA A 259 -9.89 -8.01 5.21
N ALA A 260 -10.24 -8.90 6.15
CA ALA A 260 -9.65 -10.23 6.27
C ALA A 260 -9.90 -11.08 5.02
N TYR A 261 -11.12 -11.08 4.47
CA TYR A 261 -11.46 -11.79 3.24
C TYR A 261 -10.63 -11.31 2.05
N ILE A 262 -10.55 -9.99 1.85
CA ILE A 262 -9.78 -9.39 0.74
C ILE A 262 -8.29 -9.74 0.86
N MET A 263 -7.70 -9.55 2.04
CA MET A 263 -6.28 -9.84 2.28
C MET A 263 -5.95 -11.33 2.15
N THR A 264 -6.84 -12.20 2.61
CA THR A 264 -6.70 -13.65 2.50
C THR A 264 -6.70 -14.10 1.03
N ASN A 265 -7.59 -13.55 0.20
CA ASN A 265 -7.59 -13.82 -1.25
C ASN A 265 -6.29 -13.38 -1.92
N TRP A 266 -5.76 -12.21 -1.54
CA TRP A 266 -4.45 -11.75 -2.01
C TRP A 266 -3.31 -12.64 -1.53
N ALA A 267 -3.41 -13.15 -0.30
CA ALA A 267 -2.45 -14.08 0.27
C ALA A 267 -2.38 -15.39 -0.52
N PHE A 268 -3.53 -15.97 -0.87
CA PHE A 268 -3.59 -17.18 -1.70
C PHE A 268 -2.98 -16.97 -3.09
N ALA A 269 -3.29 -15.84 -3.73
CA ALA A 269 -2.69 -15.50 -5.02
C ALA A 269 -1.16 -15.38 -4.91
N LYS A 270 -0.65 -14.73 -3.86
CA LYS A 270 0.80 -14.61 -3.62
C LYS A 270 1.44 -15.96 -3.33
N HIS A 271 0.81 -16.80 -2.51
CA HIS A 271 1.30 -18.14 -2.16
C HIS A 271 1.38 -19.07 -3.38
N ARG A 272 0.32 -19.13 -4.21
CA ARG A 272 0.32 -19.92 -5.45
C ARG A 272 1.42 -19.47 -6.41
N ARG A 273 1.63 -18.16 -6.56
CA ARG A 273 2.71 -17.62 -7.39
C ARG A 273 4.08 -18.03 -6.87
N LEU A 274 4.33 -17.94 -5.57
CA LEU A 274 5.60 -18.34 -4.97
C LEU A 274 5.87 -19.83 -5.16
N LYS A 275 4.88 -20.70 -4.93
CA LYS A 275 5.00 -22.15 -5.19
C LYS A 275 5.34 -22.47 -6.63
N LYS A 276 4.78 -21.74 -7.59
CA LYS A 276 5.08 -21.93 -9.03
C LYS A 276 6.48 -21.45 -9.40
N LEU A 277 6.94 -20.34 -8.82
CA LEU A 277 8.28 -19.79 -9.10
C LEU A 277 9.40 -20.60 -8.44
N PHE A 278 9.09 -21.25 -7.33
CA PHE A 278 10.02 -22.00 -6.50
C PHE A 278 9.56 -23.45 -6.38
N ASP A 279 9.53 -24.15 -7.52
CA ASP A 279 9.00 -25.52 -7.64
C ASP A 279 10.03 -26.60 -7.32
N GLY A 280 11.32 -26.25 -7.17
CA GLY A 280 12.39 -27.21 -6.92
C GLY A 280 12.95 -27.87 -8.19
N LYS A 281 12.52 -27.45 -9.39
CA LYS A 281 12.95 -28.01 -10.68
C LYS A 281 14.04 -27.14 -11.31
N ASP A 282 14.82 -27.72 -12.21
CA ASP A 282 15.86 -27.02 -13.00
C ASP A 282 16.85 -26.20 -12.13
N GLY A 283 17.24 -26.75 -10.97
CA GLY A 283 18.13 -26.09 -10.02
C GLY A 283 17.51 -24.95 -9.22
N ARG A 284 16.20 -24.69 -9.35
CA ARG A 284 15.49 -23.65 -8.58
C ARG A 284 15.24 -24.11 -7.14
N PRO A 285 15.26 -23.20 -6.15
CA PRO A 285 14.94 -23.55 -4.77
C PRO A 285 13.46 -23.94 -4.63
N LYS A 286 13.18 -24.88 -3.74
CA LYS A 286 11.81 -25.36 -3.45
C LYS A 286 11.15 -24.47 -2.39
N TYR A 287 9.91 -24.07 -2.64
CA TYR A 287 9.13 -23.30 -1.68
C TYR A 287 8.83 -24.14 -0.42
N PRO A 288 9.14 -23.63 0.79
CA PRO A 288 8.91 -24.37 2.03
C PRO A 288 7.42 -24.56 2.32
N ARG A 289 7.07 -25.62 3.06
CA ARG A 289 5.70 -25.84 3.52
C ARG A 289 5.37 -24.80 4.59
N ARG A 290 4.49 -23.87 4.24
CA ARG A 290 4.02 -22.77 5.10
C ARG A 290 2.53 -22.62 4.98
N TRP A 291 1.89 -22.15 6.03
CA TRP A 291 0.50 -21.71 5.95
C TRP A 291 0.41 -20.43 5.11
N VAL A 292 -0.77 -20.14 4.58
CA VAL A 292 -0.97 -18.92 3.78
C VAL A 292 -1.08 -17.70 4.69
N ILE A 293 -1.95 -17.79 5.70
CA ILE A 293 -2.25 -16.79 6.73
C ILE A 293 -2.60 -17.50 8.05
N LEU A 294 -2.63 -16.79 9.18
CA LEU A 294 -3.16 -17.31 10.45
C LEU A 294 -4.51 -16.68 10.78
N PRO A 295 -5.39 -17.38 11.51
CA PRO A 295 -5.33 -18.83 11.78
C PRO A 295 -5.55 -19.64 10.50
N PRO A 296 -5.08 -20.89 10.45
CA PRO A 296 -5.07 -21.62 9.20
C PRO A 296 -6.39 -22.36 8.98
N PHE A 297 -7.44 -21.62 8.64
CA PHE A 297 -8.75 -22.23 8.39
C PHE A 297 -8.91 -22.78 6.97
N ILE A 298 -7.86 -22.82 6.16
CA ILE A 298 -7.87 -23.28 4.76
C ILE A 298 -6.50 -23.83 4.35
#